data_AF-A0A944TRE8-F1
#
_entry.id   AF-A0A944TRE8-F1
#
_cell.length_a   1.000
_cell.length_b   1.000
_cell.length_c   1.000
_cell.angle_alpha   90.00
_cell.angle_beta   90.00
_cell.angle_gamma   90.00
#
_symmetry.space_group_name_H-M   'P 1'
#
loop_
_entity.id
_entity.type
_entity.pdbx_description
1 polymer ?
#
loop_
_entity_poly.entity_id
_entity_poly.type
_entity_poly.pdbx_seq_one_letter_code
_entity_poly.pdbx_strand_id
1 'polypeptide(L)'
;MKYLLTFLVILNSAFASNDVAFNLRWKLVRDNDISIVWKARNVKNIFASISTIKRKSDIKLYKNMAYFKELLAKKNKMLSFSGISDWKVASHKWVKGKSDEVSLTFAGSYKDHRGTQITYTEIHKFSKGKVTQILYTQPNSTKTDPALKVQLFQKYGVSL
;
A
#
# COMPACT_ATOMS: atom_id res chain seq x y z
N MET A 1 38.37 30.68 3.03
CA MET A 1 37.52 29.88 3.94
C MET A 1 36.01 30.07 3.79
N LYS A 2 35.49 31.17 3.21
CA LYS A 2 34.03 31.39 3.04
C LYS A 2 33.34 30.39 2.10
N TYR A 3 34.01 29.98 1.02
CA TYR A 3 33.42 29.06 0.02
C TYR A 3 33.34 27.60 0.46
N LEU A 4 34.17 27.18 1.44
CA LEU A 4 34.19 25.80 1.94
C LEU A 4 32.93 25.50 2.77
N LEU A 5 32.48 26.48 3.57
CA LEU A 5 31.22 26.35 4.32
C LEU A 5 30.01 26.31 3.40
N THR A 6 29.99 27.13 2.35
CA THR A 6 28.89 27.12 1.37
C THR A 6 28.82 25.79 0.62
N PHE A 7 29.97 25.22 0.25
CA PHE A 7 30.05 23.92 -0.42
C PHE A 7 29.57 22.76 0.50
N LEU A 8 29.93 22.80 1.78
CA LEU A 8 29.46 21.83 2.79
C LEU A 8 27.95 21.94 3.06
N VAL A 9 27.37 23.15 3.05
CA VAL A 9 25.92 23.36 3.21
C VAL A 9 25.14 22.87 1.98
N ILE A 10 25.67 23.05 0.77
CA ILE A 10 25.07 22.54 -0.47
C ILE A 10 25.13 21.00 -0.53
N LEU A 11 26.25 20.40 -0.10
CA LEU A 11 26.36 18.93 0.01
C LEU A 11 25.37 18.36 1.04
N ASN A 12 25.25 18.96 2.23
CA ASN A 12 24.30 18.49 3.24
C ASN A 12 22.84 18.67 2.82
N SER A 13 22.51 19.71 2.06
CA SER A 13 21.14 19.88 1.52
C SER A 13 20.84 18.96 0.34
N ALA A 14 21.84 18.58 -0.45
CA ALA A 14 21.70 17.51 -1.46
C ALA A 14 21.54 16.11 -0.84
N PHE A 15 22.14 15.86 0.32
CA PHE A 15 21.90 14.63 1.11
C PHE A 15 20.65 14.71 2.01
N ALA A 16 20.12 15.90 2.30
CA ALA A 16 18.83 16.08 2.97
C ALA A 16 17.65 16.01 2.00
N SER A 17 17.86 16.25 0.70
CA SER A 17 16.88 15.95 -0.35
C SER A 17 16.78 14.46 -0.69
N ASN A 18 17.31 13.57 0.16
CA ASN A 18 17.30 12.10 0.06
C ASN A 18 15.90 11.45 0.16
N ASP A 19 14.86 12.14 -0.30
CA ASP A 19 13.66 11.50 -0.86
C ASP A 19 13.97 10.84 -2.24
N VAL A 20 15.25 10.83 -2.65
CA VAL A 20 15.79 10.17 -3.86
C VAL A 20 15.72 8.64 -3.78
N ALA A 21 15.80 8.04 -2.59
CA ALA A 21 15.70 6.57 -2.45
C ALA A 21 14.32 6.03 -2.87
N PHE A 22 13.24 6.82 -2.68
CA PHE A 22 11.89 6.44 -3.06
C PHE A 22 11.63 6.66 -4.57
N ASN A 23 12.12 7.78 -5.13
CA ASN A 23 11.93 8.16 -6.53
C ASN A 23 12.68 7.27 -7.55
N LEU A 24 13.75 6.59 -7.11
CA LEU A 24 14.51 5.69 -7.98
C LEU A 24 13.88 4.29 -8.13
N ARG A 25 13.08 3.82 -7.16
CA ARG A 25 12.52 2.45 -7.19
C ARG A 25 11.08 2.38 -7.67
N TRP A 26 10.27 3.42 -7.45
CA TRP A 26 8.89 3.48 -7.89
C TRP A 26 8.73 4.48 -9.03
N LYS A 27 7.94 4.11 -10.03
CA LYS A 27 7.51 4.99 -11.11
C LYS A 27 6.00 5.19 -10.98
N LEU A 28 5.58 6.45 -10.94
CA LEU A 28 4.17 6.79 -11.01
C LEU A 28 3.62 6.36 -12.38
N VAL A 29 2.55 5.57 -12.37
CA VAL A 29 1.89 5.07 -13.59
C VAL A 29 0.55 5.75 -13.80
N ARG A 30 -0.16 6.08 -12.71
CA ARG A 30 -1.46 6.74 -12.75
C ARG A 30 -1.65 7.59 -11.51
N ASP A 31 -2.23 8.75 -11.69
CA ASP A 31 -2.68 9.64 -10.63
C ASP A 31 -4.08 10.15 -11.00
N ASN A 32 -5.01 10.07 -10.07
CA ASN A 32 -6.33 10.68 -10.17
C ASN A 32 -6.79 11.12 -8.78
N ASP A 33 -7.87 11.90 -8.73
CA ASP A 33 -8.35 12.58 -7.51
C ASP A 33 -8.58 11.67 -6.30
N ILE A 34 -8.76 10.36 -6.52
CA ILE A 34 -9.04 9.38 -5.46
C ILE A 34 -7.99 8.29 -5.34
N SER A 35 -7.10 8.10 -6.33
CA SER A 35 -6.18 6.97 -6.36
C SER A 35 -4.90 7.22 -7.15
N ILE A 36 -3.80 6.70 -6.62
CA ILE A 36 -2.45 6.81 -7.17
C ILE A 36 -1.89 5.39 -7.34
N VAL A 37 -1.36 5.08 -8.52
CA VAL A 37 -0.79 3.78 -8.87
C VAL A 37 0.67 3.93 -9.24
N TRP A 38 1.51 3.15 -8.56
CA TRP A 38 2.95 3.07 -8.74
C TRP A 38 3.34 1.68 -9.25
N LYS A 39 4.41 1.63 -10.03
CA LYS A 39 5.04 0.38 -10.50
C LYS A 39 6.51 0.39 -10.10
N ALA A 40 7.04 -0.75 -9.65
CA ALA A 40 8.46 -0.85 -9.37
C ALA A 40 9.27 -0.75 -10.68
N ARG A 41 10.30 0.11 -10.73
CA ARG A 41 11.11 0.36 -11.94
C ARG A 41 11.94 -0.86 -12.35
N ASN A 42 12.53 -1.54 -11.37
CA ASN A 42 13.51 -2.61 -11.59
C ASN A 42 12.92 -4.01 -11.49
N VAL A 43 11.63 -4.14 -11.18
CA VAL A 43 10.95 -5.44 -11.10
C VAL A 43 9.70 -5.38 -11.96
N LYS A 44 9.69 -6.15 -13.05
CA LYS A 44 8.53 -6.25 -13.92
C LYS A 44 7.36 -6.79 -13.10
N ASN A 45 6.22 -6.10 -13.22
CA ASN A 45 4.90 -6.52 -12.72
C ASN A 45 4.67 -6.43 -11.20
N ILE A 46 5.54 -5.76 -10.42
CA ILE A 46 5.18 -5.32 -9.06
C ILE A 46 4.44 -4.00 -9.12
N PHE A 47 3.24 -3.96 -8.52
CA PHE A 47 2.40 -2.78 -8.47
C PHE A 47 2.03 -2.42 -7.03
N ALA A 48 1.93 -1.13 -6.78
CA ALA A 48 1.34 -0.58 -5.59
C ALA A 48 0.27 0.42 -5.98
N SER A 49 -0.88 0.37 -5.32
CA SER A 49 -1.95 1.34 -5.51
C SER A 49 -2.41 1.85 -4.16
N ILE A 50 -2.75 3.13 -4.12
CA ILE A 50 -3.22 3.82 -2.94
C ILE A 50 -4.47 4.54 -3.34
N SER A 51 -5.52 4.38 -2.56
CA SER A 51 -6.79 5.08 -2.73
C SER A 51 -7.16 5.74 -1.41
N THR A 52 -7.53 7.01 -1.46
CA THR A 52 -7.99 7.72 -0.26
C THR A 52 -9.37 8.28 -0.53
N ILE A 53 -10.32 7.83 0.27
CA ILE A 53 -11.73 8.22 0.15
C ILE A 53 -12.09 9.01 1.40
N LYS A 54 -12.56 10.26 1.20
CA LYS A 54 -13.18 11.06 2.25
C LYS A 54 -14.54 10.46 2.58
N ARG A 55 -14.68 9.89 3.77
CA ARG A 55 -15.94 9.30 4.26
C ARG A 55 -16.01 9.51 5.76
N LYS A 56 -17.18 9.90 6.28
CA LYS A 56 -17.45 9.80 7.72
C LYS A 56 -17.30 8.33 8.13
N SER A 57 -16.14 7.98 8.67
CA SER A 57 -15.84 6.66 9.18
C SER A 57 -15.86 6.72 10.70
N ASP A 58 -16.88 6.13 11.33
CA ASP A 58 -16.83 5.89 12.76
C ASP A 58 -15.93 4.68 13.01
N ILE A 59 -14.76 4.92 13.60
CA ILE A 59 -13.73 3.91 13.87
C ILE A 59 -14.30 2.73 14.68
N LYS A 60 -15.33 2.98 15.50
CA LYS A 60 -16.00 1.96 16.30
C LYS A 60 -16.73 0.90 15.45
N LEU A 61 -17.12 1.23 14.22
CA LEU A 61 -17.80 0.30 13.32
C LEU A 61 -16.87 -0.71 12.64
N TYR A 62 -15.57 -0.41 12.55
CA TYR A 62 -14.65 -1.19 11.74
C TYR A 62 -13.93 -2.29 12.50
N LYS A 63 -13.75 -2.15 13.82
CA LYS A 63 -13.06 -3.16 14.64
C LYS A 63 -13.98 -4.34 14.99
N ASN A 64 -14.67 -4.92 14.00
CA ASN A 64 -15.46 -6.12 14.17
C ASN A 64 -15.21 -7.14 13.05
N MET A 65 -15.44 -8.41 13.35
CA MET A 65 -15.29 -9.51 12.39
C MET A 65 -16.33 -9.45 11.27
N ALA A 66 -17.49 -8.83 11.51
CA ALA A 66 -18.57 -8.70 10.54
C ALA A 66 -18.16 -7.83 9.34
N TYR A 67 -17.55 -6.67 9.58
CA TYR A 67 -17.01 -5.78 8.57
C TYR A 67 -15.96 -6.47 7.72
N PHE A 68 -15.06 -7.24 8.34
CA PHE A 68 -14.07 -8.01 7.59
C PHE A 68 -14.75 -9.03 6.67
N LYS A 69 -15.73 -9.80 7.17
CA LYS A 69 -16.49 -10.76 6.36
C LYS A 69 -17.24 -10.09 5.19
N GLU A 70 -17.91 -8.97 5.43
CA GLU A 70 -18.59 -8.19 4.39
C GLU A 70 -17.61 -7.68 3.33
N LEU A 71 -16.45 -7.16 3.76
CA LEU A 71 -15.39 -6.72 2.86
C LEU A 71 -14.91 -7.87 1.96
N LEU A 72 -14.66 -9.05 2.53
CA LEU A 72 -14.25 -10.24 1.77
C LEU A 72 -15.31 -10.67 0.76
N ALA A 73 -16.58 -10.74 1.18
CA ALA A 73 -17.69 -11.11 0.30
C ALA A 73 -17.83 -10.13 -0.87
N LYS A 74 -17.78 -8.83 -0.60
CA LYS A 74 -17.82 -7.78 -1.63
C LYS A 74 -16.63 -7.89 -2.58
N LYS A 75 -15.42 -8.10 -2.06
CA LYS A 75 -14.22 -8.25 -2.89
C LYS A 75 -14.27 -9.48 -3.78
N ASN A 76 -14.63 -10.64 -3.24
CA ASN A 76 -14.77 -11.86 -4.02
C ASN A 76 -15.75 -11.67 -5.17
N LYS A 77 -16.90 -11.06 -4.90
CA LYS A 77 -17.89 -10.73 -5.94
C LYS A 77 -17.33 -9.76 -6.98
N MET A 78 -16.61 -8.71 -6.57
CA MET A 78 -16.03 -7.75 -7.52
C MET A 78 -14.92 -8.37 -8.37
N LEU A 79 -14.06 -9.18 -7.77
CA LEU A 79 -12.93 -9.83 -8.45
C LEU A 79 -13.39 -10.92 -9.41
N SER A 80 -14.48 -11.63 -9.09
CA SER A 80 -15.04 -12.64 -9.99
C SER A 80 -15.49 -12.04 -11.32
N PHE A 81 -15.99 -10.80 -11.34
CA PHE A 81 -16.31 -10.10 -12.61
C PHE A 81 -15.09 -9.83 -13.47
N SER A 82 -13.90 -9.78 -12.86
CA SER A 82 -12.61 -9.62 -13.56
C SER A 82 -11.93 -10.97 -13.86
N GLY A 83 -12.64 -12.09 -13.70
CA GLY A 83 -12.10 -13.43 -13.91
C GLY A 83 -11.18 -13.95 -12.80
N ILE A 84 -11.12 -13.28 -11.66
CA ILE A 84 -10.32 -13.69 -10.49
C ILE A 84 -11.26 -14.35 -9.48
N SER A 85 -11.36 -15.67 -9.51
CA SER A 85 -12.27 -16.45 -8.66
C SER A 85 -11.59 -17.16 -7.49
N ASP A 86 -10.27 -17.29 -7.51
CA ASP A 86 -9.47 -18.01 -6.50
C ASP A 86 -8.80 -17.07 -5.50
N TRP A 87 -9.30 -15.84 -5.35
CA TRP A 87 -8.78 -14.88 -4.39
C TRP A 87 -8.98 -15.35 -2.95
N LYS A 88 -7.87 -15.49 -2.23
CA LYS A 88 -7.84 -16.04 -0.87
C LYS A 88 -6.98 -15.20 0.04
N VAL A 89 -7.51 -14.93 1.23
CA VAL A 89 -6.76 -14.33 2.33
C VAL A 89 -6.09 -15.45 3.13
N ALA A 90 -4.76 -15.37 3.28
CA ALA A 90 -3.98 -16.29 4.11
C ALA A 90 -3.86 -15.78 5.56
N SER A 91 -3.79 -14.47 5.76
CA SER A 91 -3.68 -13.87 7.09
C SER A 91 -4.30 -12.49 7.13
N HIS A 92 -4.78 -12.09 8.31
CA HIS A 92 -5.26 -10.75 8.58
C HIS A 92 -4.92 -10.33 10.01
N LYS A 93 -4.74 -9.03 10.23
CA LYS A 93 -4.43 -8.45 11.53
C LYS A 93 -5.02 -7.06 11.62
N TRP A 94 -5.62 -6.77 12.77
CA TRP A 94 -5.99 -5.41 13.16
C TRP A 94 -4.84 -4.79 13.95
N VAL A 95 -4.42 -3.59 13.57
CA VAL A 95 -3.37 -2.81 14.22
C VAL A 95 -3.97 -1.50 14.69
N LYS A 96 -3.83 -1.19 15.98
CA LYS A 96 -4.20 0.12 16.53
C LYS A 96 -3.08 1.10 16.21
N GLY A 97 -3.40 2.21 15.54
CA GLY A 97 -2.46 3.28 15.26
C GLY A 97 -2.36 4.29 16.40
N LYS A 98 -1.79 5.46 16.10
CA LYS A 98 -1.86 6.65 16.96
C LYS A 98 -3.32 7.14 17.06
N SER A 99 -3.64 7.96 18.07
CA SER A 99 -4.98 8.45 18.43
C SER A 99 -6.01 8.47 17.27
N ASP A 100 -7.12 7.76 17.46
CA ASP A 100 -8.23 7.61 16.51
C ASP A 100 -7.86 7.04 15.13
N GLU A 101 -6.93 6.09 15.11
CA GLU A 101 -6.61 5.32 13.91
C GLU A 101 -6.62 3.81 14.17
N VAL A 102 -7.21 3.07 13.24
CA VAL A 102 -7.09 1.61 13.19
C VAL A 102 -6.78 1.19 11.77
N SER A 103 -5.92 0.20 11.62
CA SER A 103 -5.57 -0.40 10.34
C SER A 103 -5.95 -1.88 10.33
N LEU A 104 -6.58 -2.32 9.25
CA LEU A 104 -6.74 -3.72 8.92
C LEU A 104 -5.72 -4.06 7.84
N THR A 105 -4.81 -4.96 8.14
CA THR A 105 -3.84 -5.50 7.18
C THR A 105 -4.22 -6.94 6.88
N PHE A 106 -4.27 -7.32 5.61
CA PHE A 106 -4.40 -8.72 5.21
C PHE A 106 -3.54 -9.04 3.99
N ALA A 107 -3.12 -10.29 3.91
CA ALA A 107 -2.27 -10.80 2.86
C ALA A 107 -2.81 -12.13 2.34
N GLY A 108 -2.50 -12.42 1.09
CA GLY A 108 -3.03 -13.58 0.43
C GLY A 108 -2.51 -13.73 -0.99
N SER A 109 -3.23 -14.51 -1.77
CA SER A 109 -2.89 -14.76 -3.17
C SER A 109 -4.12 -15.03 -4.04
N TYR A 110 -3.94 -14.89 -5.36
CA TYR A 110 -4.92 -15.23 -6.39
C TYR A 110 -4.21 -15.52 -7.72
N LYS A 111 -4.89 -16.09 -8.70
CA LYS A 111 -4.42 -16.20 -10.08
C LYS A 111 -5.08 -15.13 -10.94
N ASP A 112 -4.30 -14.43 -11.74
CA ASP A 112 -4.85 -13.50 -12.72
C ASP A 112 -5.47 -14.23 -13.93
N HIS A 113 -6.07 -13.49 -14.85
CA HIS A 113 -6.66 -14.03 -16.08
C HIS A 113 -5.67 -14.79 -16.98
N ARG A 114 -4.36 -14.65 -16.76
CA ARG A 114 -3.29 -15.35 -17.49
C ARG A 114 -2.81 -16.59 -16.74
N GLY A 115 -3.43 -16.93 -15.60
CA GLY A 115 -3.00 -18.01 -14.72
C GLY A 115 -1.77 -17.68 -13.87
N THR A 116 -1.31 -16.42 -13.85
CA THR A 116 -0.14 -16.01 -13.07
C THR A 116 -0.52 -15.90 -11.60
N GLN A 117 0.23 -16.58 -10.73
CA GLN A 117 0.02 -16.46 -9.29
C GLN A 117 0.48 -15.09 -8.81
N ILE A 118 -0.45 -14.32 -8.25
CA ILE A 118 -0.20 -13.02 -7.63
C ILE A 118 -0.27 -13.19 -6.12
N THR A 119 0.76 -12.73 -5.40
CA THR A 119 0.68 -12.48 -3.96
C THR A 119 0.34 -11.01 -3.72
N TYR A 120 -0.45 -10.75 -2.68
CA TYR A 120 -0.85 -9.40 -2.35
C TYR A 120 -0.74 -9.12 -0.85
N THR A 121 -0.53 -7.85 -0.53
CA THR A 121 -0.80 -7.29 0.81
C THR A 121 -1.69 -6.09 0.64
N GLU A 122 -2.71 -6.02 1.46
CA GLU A 122 -3.66 -4.93 1.47
C GLU A 122 -3.84 -4.35 2.87
N ILE A 123 -3.94 -3.04 2.94
CA ILE A 123 -4.08 -2.29 4.18
C ILE A 123 -5.25 -1.32 4.03
N HIS A 124 -6.17 -1.36 4.99
CA HIS A 124 -7.26 -0.40 5.12
C HIS A 124 -7.01 0.39 6.40
N LYS A 125 -6.58 1.64 6.24
CA LYS A 125 -6.35 2.58 7.34
C LYS A 125 -7.58 3.46 7.52
N PHE A 126 -8.22 3.31 8.67
CA PHE A 126 -9.40 4.06 9.06
C PHE A 126 -8.97 5.16 10.03
N SER A 127 -9.31 6.40 9.70
CA SER A 127 -9.04 7.56 10.54
C SER A 127 -10.22 8.53 10.42
N LYS A 128 -10.37 9.46 11.36
CA LYS A 128 -11.51 10.38 11.39
C LYS A 128 -11.73 11.07 10.03
N GLY A 129 -12.83 10.72 9.35
CA GLY A 129 -13.25 11.35 8.10
C GLY A 129 -12.57 10.82 6.82
N LYS A 130 -11.71 9.80 6.90
CA LYS A 130 -11.05 9.22 5.72
C LYS A 130 -10.70 7.74 5.88
N VAL A 131 -10.81 7.01 4.78
CA VAL A 131 -10.28 5.65 4.64
C VAL A 131 -9.20 5.66 3.58
N THR A 132 -8.02 5.17 3.93
CA THR A 132 -6.92 4.97 2.99
C THR A 132 -6.73 3.49 2.76
N GLN A 133 -6.81 3.07 1.51
CA GLN A 133 -6.58 1.71 1.07
C GLN A 133 -5.25 1.65 0.34
N ILE A 134 -4.41 0.70 0.72
CA ILE A 134 -3.12 0.46 0.07
C ILE A 134 -3.11 -0.99 -0.38
N LEU A 135 -2.85 -1.24 -1.66
CA LEU A 135 -2.72 -2.58 -2.21
C LEU A 135 -1.35 -2.71 -2.87
N TYR A 136 -0.58 -3.70 -2.43
CA TYR A 136 0.67 -4.12 -3.03
C TYR A 136 0.47 -5.50 -3.67
N THR A 137 0.89 -5.68 -4.91
CA THR A 137 0.82 -6.96 -5.63
C THR A 137 2.17 -7.33 -6.25
N GLN A 138 2.47 -8.62 -6.24
CA GLN A 138 3.70 -9.18 -6.80
C GLN A 138 3.42 -10.54 -7.45
N PRO A 139 3.80 -10.75 -8.72
CA PRO A 139 3.63 -12.03 -9.39
C PRO A 139 4.75 -13.00 -9.03
N ASN A 140 4.42 -14.29 -9.05
CA ASN A 140 5.33 -15.42 -8.95
C ASN A 140 6.33 -15.33 -7.78
N SER A 141 5.89 -14.75 -6.66
CA SER A 141 6.71 -14.59 -5.48
C SER A 141 6.26 -15.50 -4.36
N THR A 142 7.20 -16.30 -3.87
CA THR A 142 7.07 -17.04 -2.60
C THR A 142 7.49 -16.19 -1.39
N LYS A 143 8.18 -15.06 -1.60
CA LYS A 143 8.64 -14.12 -0.57
C LYS A 143 8.54 -12.67 -1.05
N THR A 144 7.66 -11.89 -0.43
CA THR A 144 7.55 -10.45 -0.66
C THR A 144 8.88 -9.77 -0.31
N ASP A 145 9.42 -8.91 -1.17
CA ASP A 145 10.57 -8.06 -0.80
C ASP A 145 10.10 -7.11 0.32
N PRO A 146 10.54 -7.33 1.58
CA PRO A 146 10.05 -6.53 2.70
C PRO A 146 10.47 -5.07 2.57
N ALA A 147 11.60 -4.78 1.90
CA ALA A 147 12.12 -3.42 1.76
C ALA A 147 11.24 -2.57 0.84
N LEU A 148 10.78 -3.11 -0.30
CA LEU A 148 9.85 -2.42 -1.20
C LEU A 148 8.50 -2.13 -0.53
N LYS A 149 8.02 -3.08 0.27
CA LYS A 149 6.77 -3.00 1.02
C LYS A 149 6.84 -1.96 2.14
N VAL A 150 7.92 -1.97 2.94
CA VAL A 150 8.17 -1.02 4.05
C VAL A 150 8.30 0.41 3.53
N GLN A 151 9.04 0.63 2.44
CA GLN A 151 9.23 1.96 1.85
C GLN A 151 7.90 2.61 1.43
N LEU A 152 7.02 1.84 0.78
CA LEU A 152 5.70 2.35 0.39
C LEU A 152 4.85 2.65 1.63
N PHE A 153 4.81 1.76 2.61
CA PHE A 153 3.94 1.94 3.76
C PHE A 153 4.40 3.05 4.71
N GLN A 154 5.70 3.24 4.90
CA GLN A 154 6.24 4.36 5.68
C GLN A 154 5.87 5.72 5.08
N LYS A 155 5.95 5.89 3.75
CA LYS A 155 5.61 7.16 3.08
C LYS A 155 4.14 7.56 3.29
N TYR A 156 3.23 6.59 3.33
CA TYR A 156 1.80 6.85 3.51
C TYR A 156 1.35 6.64 4.97
N GLY A 157 2.31 6.70 5.90
CA GLY A 157 2.06 6.76 7.34
C GLY A 157 1.47 5.48 7.91
N VAL A 158 1.80 4.32 7.35
CA VAL A 158 1.41 3.02 7.86
C VAL A 158 2.61 2.35 8.51
N SER A 159 2.57 2.20 9.83
CA SER A 159 3.50 1.34 10.58
C SER A 159 3.08 -0.12 10.43
N LEU A 160 3.95 -0.95 9.86
CA LEU A 160 3.79 -2.41 9.80
C LEU A 160 3.95 -3.06 11.18
#